data_AF-A0A7Y6YH94-F1
#
_entry.id   AF-A0A7Y6YH94-F1
#
_cell.length_a   1.000
_cell.length_b   1.000
_cell.length_c   1.000
_cell.angle_alpha   90.00
_cell.angle_beta   90.00
_cell.angle_gamma   90.00
#
_symmetry.space_group_name_H-M   'P 1'
#
loop_
_entity.id
_entity.type
_entity.pdbx_description
1 polymer ?
#
loop_
_entity_poly.entity_id
_entity_poly.type
_entity_poly.pdbx_seq_one_letter_code
_entity_poly.pdbx_strand_id
1 'polypeptide(L)'
;MNSLDDWRYNVSSIIEELKAAPNSHYRAYQRQIDEHGSYKCKIGDETIQFYTPELALIMFKSGLSSLNLTTTKVDRLPQDEFFRIYHSAFNEGKQYFEENYNLKPSALYGENAHLFVKDIHYNYFHAVHTGIHEGWSFVKNFFPFILTEIEIAKYGYYAGIVCSVDTLVQRHKLLFKEFDRCDIMEEQAMLSNEPILSRLIDFITYLHSSIDSFNHFRPELERLEELQLARRRLRPNDNYKDKLAYDKIQKELDEKFEVVSENVASKIKNRAIELDLCSDEPSPANYWGALEHELREFKREFRGEHDVEVILEAMRKYLYFRNNTHPTFMSLQIFLSDLDEALHEFFKFFSDDADQEFAKLRGVSIVINSERTPTTESTNKVKRKRPAKSIQFIDSETRERVYQGLKGFFEGSEDILMDALKGEAIKERLYFPSKQNQLVEVFKRLKYNGMILSTSREIRDWLCDNFSYKHTHGAVKEVRPLNAGSVDAILIKGRNEPSKSKRICSYDWLPWKSSSDRNNS
;
A
#
# COMPACT_ATOMS: atom_id res chain seq x y z
N MET A 1 13.18 -27.36 -1.80
CA MET A 1 14.07 -26.54 -0.94
C MET A 1 13.52 -26.67 0.47
N ASN A 2 14.21 -27.45 1.29
CA ASN A 2 13.80 -27.78 2.66
C ASN A 2 14.43 -26.75 3.60
N SER A 3 13.61 -26.14 4.46
CA SER A 3 14.01 -25.41 5.68
C SER A 3 15.23 -24.49 5.53
N LEU A 4 15.03 -23.30 4.94
CA LEU A 4 15.95 -22.18 5.16
C LEU A 4 15.93 -21.86 6.66
N ASP A 5 16.99 -22.24 7.37
CA ASP A 5 17.22 -21.76 8.73
C ASP A 5 17.35 -20.23 8.63
N ASP A 6 16.32 -19.50 9.03
CA ASP A 6 16.28 -18.03 9.00
C ASP A 6 17.30 -17.50 10.02
N TRP A 7 18.54 -17.35 9.57
CA TRP A 7 19.61 -16.81 10.38
C TRP A 7 19.38 -15.30 10.57
N ARG A 8 19.34 -14.89 11.83
CA ARG A 8 19.12 -13.48 12.19
C ARG A 8 20.22 -13.04 13.14
N TYR A 9 21.17 -12.24 12.66
CA TYR A 9 22.30 -11.79 13.48
C TYR A 9 22.22 -10.29 13.79
N ASN A 10 22.32 -9.93 15.07
CA ASN A 10 22.41 -8.52 15.48
C ASN A 10 23.85 -8.03 15.48
N VAL A 11 24.22 -7.22 14.50
CA VAL A 11 25.59 -6.76 14.29
C VAL A 11 25.91 -5.39 14.90
N SER A 12 24.94 -4.74 15.56
CA SER A 12 25.13 -3.39 16.13
C SER A 12 26.31 -3.33 17.11
N SER A 13 26.42 -4.30 18.02
CA SER A 13 27.47 -4.31 19.05
C SER A 13 28.88 -4.47 18.48
N ILE A 14 29.04 -5.34 17.48
CA ILE A 14 30.33 -5.58 16.80
C ILE A 14 30.75 -4.34 16.03
N ILE A 15 29.82 -3.69 15.34
CA ILE A 15 30.13 -2.52 14.53
C ILE A 15 30.64 -1.38 15.41
N GLU A 16 29.98 -1.12 16.54
CA GLU A 16 30.43 -0.08 17.49
C GLU A 16 31.82 -0.38 18.06
N GLU A 17 32.10 -1.63 18.42
CA GLU A 17 33.43 -2.05 18.88
C GLU A 17 34.50 -1.78 17.82
N LEU A 18 34.19 -2.08 16.55
CA LEU A 18 35.14 -1.93 15.44
C LEU A 18 35.32 -0.48 14.98
N LYS A 19 34.29 0.37 15.14
CA LYS A 19 34.39 1.82 14.95
C LYS A 19 35.33 2.47 15.99
N ALA A 20 35.28 1.99 17.23
CA ALA A 20 36.09 2.54 18.32
C ALA A 20 37.59 2.19 18.22
N ALA A 21 37.96 1.10 17.53
CA ALA A 21 39.34 0.66 17.43
C ALA A 21 40.21 1.60 16.54
N PRO A 22 41.33 2.17 17.04
CA PRO A 22 42.11 3.20 16.35
C PRO A 22 42.70 2.78 14.99
N ASN A 23 43.07 1.50 14.84
CA ASN A 23 43.69 0.91 13.65
C ASN A 23 42.79 -0.18 13.05
N SER A 24 41.48 0.03 13.05
CA SER A 24 40.53 -0.96 12.51
C SER A 24 40.45 -0.92 10.98
N HIS A 25 40.21 -2.09 10.39
CA HIS A 25 39.85 -2.23 8.97
C HIS A 25 38.66 -1.33 8.59
N TYR A 26 37.75 -1.06 9.54
CA TYR A 26 36.63 -0.13 9.36
C TYR A 26 37.09 1.24 8.86
N ARG A 27 38.10 1.85 9.49
CA ARG A 27 38.60 3.19 9.08
C ARG A 27 39.24 3.17 7.69
N ALA A 28 39.86 2.04 7.32
CA ALA A 28 40.40 1.87 5.98
C ALA A 28 39.29 1.78 4.92
N TYR A 29 38.21 1.03 5.19
CA TYR A 29 37.04 0.97 4.30
C TYR A 29 36.32 2.31 4.21
N GLN A 30 36.09 2.98 5.35
CA GLN A 30 35.47 4.30 5.40
C GLN A 30 36.23 5.29 4.52
N ARG A 31 37.56 5.36 4.67
CA ARG A 31 38.39 6.26 3.86
C ARG A 31 38.25 5.99 2.36
N GLN A 32 38.27 4.72 1.95
CA GLN A 32 38.11 4.39 0.51
C GLN A 32 36.72 4.76 -0.01
N ILE A 33 35.67 4.55 0.79
CA ILE A 33 34.31 4.94 0.43
C ILE A 33 34.19 6.46 0.36
N ASP A 34 34.74 7.20 1.31
CA ASP A 34 34.72 8.67 1.31
C ASP A 34 35.47 9.24 0.08
N GLU A 35 36.59 8.63 -0.31
CA GLU A 35 37.43 9.08 -1.43
C GLU A 35 36.90 8.66 -2.80
N HIS A 36 36.19 7.53 -2.90
CA HIS A 36 35.81 6.92 -4.19
C HIS A 36 34.32 6.67 -4.37
N GLY A 37 33.50 6.98 -3.36
CA GLY A 37 32.08 6.68 -3.29
C GLY A 37 31.75 5.22 -2.96
N SER A 38 32.71 4.30 -3.05
CA SER A 38 32.53 2.89 -2.74
C SER A 38 33.86 2.16 -2.47
N TYR A 39 33.79 1.05 -1.75
CA TYR A 39 34.86 0.08 -1.63
C TYR A 39 34.72 -0.98 -2.73
N LYS A 40 35.77 -1.19 -3.52
CA LYS A 40 35.76 -2.12 -4.66
C LYS A 40 36.52 -3.40 -4.35
N CYS A 41 35.87 -4.54 -4.54
CA CYS A 41 36.47 -5.86 -4.42
C CYS A 41 36.47 -6.57 -5.78
N LYS A 42 37.57 -7.25 -6.13
CA LYS A 42 37.67 -8.05 -7.36
C LYS A 42 37.47 -9.53 -7.05
N ILE A 43 36.59 -10.18 -7.80
CA ILE A 43 36.40 -11.64 -7.78
C ILE A 43 36.51 -12.13 -9.22
N GLY A 44 37.61 -12.80 -9.56
CA GLY A 44 37.92 -13.13 -10.95
C GLY A 44 37.96 -11.85 -11.80
N ASP A 45 37.12 -11.79 -12.82
CA ASP A 45 37.00 -10.63 -13.72
C ASP A 45 35.94 -9.61 -13.28
N GLU A 46 35.15 -9.93 -12.25
CA GLU A 46 34.09 -9.08 -11.76
C GLU A 46 34.59 -8.12 -10.68
N THR A 47 34.02 -6.91 -10.65
CA THR A 47 34.24 -5.93 -9.58
C THR A 47 32.92 -5.68 -8.86
N ILE A 48 32.89 -5.98 -7.56
CA ILE A 48 31.76 -5.75 -6.66
C ILE A 48 32.03 -4.46 -5.88
N GLN A 49 30.97 -3.70 -5.61
CA GLN A 49 31.04 -2.49 -4.82
C GLN A 49 30.27 -2.62 -3.50
N PHE A 50 30.86 -2.06 -2.45
CA PHE A 50 30.24 -1.89 -1.14
C PHE A 50 30.18 -0.40 -0.83
N TYR A 51 29.01 0.07 -0.44
CA TYR A 51 28.78 1.50 -0.24
C TYR A 51 28.81 1.91 1.24
N THR A 52 28.83 0.94 2.16
CA THR A 52 29.04 1.19 3.58
C THR A 52 30.24 0.41 4.12
N PRO A 53 31.04 1.02 5.02
CA PRO A 53 32.17 0.34 5.63
C PRO A 53 31.74 -0.82 6.53
N GLU A 54 30.52 -0.77 7.09
CA GLU A 54 29.94 -1.85 7.89
C GLU A 54 29.78 -3.13 7.08
N LEU A 55 29.13 -3.05 5.91
CA LEU A 55 28.95 -4.22 5.05
C LEU A 55 30.30 -4.73 4.54
N ALA A 56 31.20 -3.86 4.10
CA ALA A 56 32.55 -4.27 3.70
C ALA A 56 33.27 -5.02 4.84
N LEU A 57 33.19 -4.51 6.07
CA LEU A 57 33.79 -5.15 7.24
C LEU A 57 33.18 -6.51 7.55
N ILE A 58 31.84 -6.62 7.52
CA ILE A 58 31.11 -7.86 7.73
C ILE A 58 31.51 -8.92 6.70
N MET A 59 31.73 -8.53 5.45
CA MET A 59 32.09 -9.47 4.39
C MET A 59 33.56 -9.93 4.48
N PHE A 60 34.49 -9.05 4.83
CA PHE A 60 35.92 -9.35 4.67
C PHE A 60 36.70 -9.63 5.96
N LYS A 61 36.22 -9.19 7.14
CA LYS A 61 36.95 -9.43 8.39
C LYS A 61 36.63 -10.81 8.94
N SER A 62 37.52 -11.79 8.82
CA SER A 62 37.26 -13.14 9.33
C SER A 62 37.02 -13.19 10.86
N GLY A 63 36.22 -14.16 11.28
CA GLY A 63 36.06 -14.53 12.69
C GLY A 63 35.12 -13.63 13.50
N LEU A 64 34.30 -12.80 12.84
CA LEU A 64 33.28 -12.02 13.52
C LEU A 64 32.24 -12.95 14.16
N SER A 65 31.86 -12.64 15.40
CA SER A 65 30.86 -13.39 16.15
C SER A 65 29.81 -12.43 16.69
N SER A 66 28.53 -12.77 16.52
CA SER A 66 27.36 -11.92 16.77
C SER A 66 26.28 -12.69 17.51
N LEU A 67 25.39 -11.96 18.19
CA LEU A 67 24.18 -12.55 18.75
C LEU A 67 23.27 -13.04 17.61
N ASN A 68 23.17 -14.35 17.48
CA ASN A 68 22.16 -15.01 16.69
C ASN A 68 20.83 -14.92 17.44
N LEU A 69 19.89 -14.15 16.91
CA LEU A 69 18.58 -13.89 17.49
C LEU A 69 17.67 -15.12 17.43
N THR A 70 17.95 -16.06 16.52
CA THR A 70 17.21 -17.32 16.40
C THR A 70 17.62 -18.30 17.49
N THR A 71 18.92 -18.46 17.74
CA THR A 71 19.46 -19.38 18.76
C THR A 71 19.62 -18.72 20.14
N THR A 72 19.56 -17.39 20.20
CA THR A 72 19.90 -16.53 21.35
C THR A 72 21.34 -16.69 21.86
N LYS A 73 22.24 -17.24 21.04
CA LYS A 73 23.65 -17.45 21.36
C LYS A 73 24.55 -16.55 20.53
N VAL A 74 25.76 -16.30 21.04
CA VAL A 74 26.81 -15.64 20.25
C VAL A 74 27.49 -16.71 19.40
N ASP A 75 27.28 -16.63 18.09
CA ASP A 75 27.83 -17.58 17.12
C ASP A 75 28.65 -16.82 16.05
N ARG A 76 29.53 -17.54 15.34
CA ARG A 76 30.33 -16.96 14.25
C ARG A 76 29.40 -16.59 13.08
N LEU A 77 29.59 -15.39 12.51
CA LEU A 77 28.85 -14.97 11.32
C LEU A 77 29.17 -15.91 10.13
N PRO A 78 28.17 -16.31 9.32
CA PRO A 78 28.38 -17.10 8.12
C PRO A 78 28.84 -16.20 6.95
N GLN A 79 30.03 -15.62 7.09
CA GLN A 79 30.50 -14.53 6.21
C GLN A 79 30.64 -14.95 4.74
N ASP A 80 31.14 -16.16 4.49
CA ASP A 80 31.26 -16.70 3.13
C ASP A 80 29.90 -16.84 2.44
N GLU A 81 28.87 -17.18 3.22
CA GLU A 81 27.49 -17.31 2.74
C GLU A 81 26.86 -15.95 2.47
N PHE A 82 26.99 -15.00 3.40
CA PHE A 82 26.54 -13.62 3.18
C PHE A 82 27.21 -12.98 1.98
N PHE A 83 28.51 -13.21 1.79
CA PHE A 83 29.22 -12.71 0.63
C PHE A 83 28.70 -13.31 -0.67
N ARG A 84 28.45 -14.62 -0.71
CA ARG A 84 27.86 -15.30 -1.87
C ARG A 84 26.47 -14.77 -2.22
N ILE A 85 25.61 -14.59 -1.21
CA ILE A 85 24.25 -14.04 -1.38
C ILE A 85 24.32 -12.60 -1.91
N TYR A 86 25.16 -11.76 -1.30
CA TYR A 86 25.35 -10.38 -1.74
C TYR A 86 25.87 -10.32 -3.18
N HIS A 87 26.86 -11.14 -3.52
CA HIS A 87 27.43 -11.21 -4.87
C HIS A 87 26.40 -11.62 -5.92
N SER A 88 25.62 -12.68 -5.67
CA SER A 88 24.55 -13.11 -6.56
C SER A 88 23.54 -11.98 -6.79
N ALA A 89 23.02 -11.41 -5.70
CA ALA A 89 22.02 -10.36 -5.79
C ALA A 89 22.57 -9.08 -6.44
N PHE A 90 23.85 -8.74 -6.21
CA PHE A 90 24.52 -7.62 -6.87
C PHE A 90 24.53 -7.78 -8.39
N ASN A 91 24.82 -8.98 -8.88
CA ASN A 91 24.78 -9.25 -10.31
C ASN A 91 23.34 -9.23 -10.85
N GLU A 92 22.36 -9.73 -10.10
CA GLU A 92 20.93 -9.62 -10.44
C GLU A 92 20.48 -8.15 -10.55
N GLY A 93 20.90 -7.30 -9.61
CA GLY A 93 20.59 -5.87 -9.65
C GLY A 93 21.21 -5.14 -10.84
N LYS A 94 22.45 -5.51 -11.21
CA LYS A 94 23.08 -5.00 -12.44
C LYS A 94 22.32 -5.43 -13.68
N GLN A 95 21.96 -6.71 -13.77
CA GLN A 95 21.19 -7.26 -14.89
C GLN A 95 19.82 -6.58 -15.00
N TYR A 96 19.11 -6.41 -13.90
CA TYR A 96 17.85 -5.68 -13.87
C TYR A 96 18.00 -4.27 -14.44
N PHE A 97 19.04 -3.54 -14.02
CA PHE A 97 19.30 -2.21 -14.56
C PHE A 97 19.59 -2.26 -16.06
N GLU A 98 20.35 -3.26 -16.53
CA GLU A 98 20.59 -3.44 -17.97
C GLU A 98 19.33 -3.84 -18.76
N GLU A 99 18.39 -4.58 -18.19
CA GLU A 99 17.19 -4.98 -18.93
C GLU A 99 16.17 -3.84 -19.02
N ASN A 100 16.08 -3.02 -17.97
CA ASN A 100 15.02 -2.02 -17.82
C ASN A 100 15.49 -0.59 -18.18
N TYR A 101 16.79 -0.32 -18.07
CA TYR A 101 17.35 1.03 -18.22
C TYR A 101 18.55 1.09 -19.17
N ASN A 102 18.94 -0.01 -19.83
CA ASN A 102 19.99 0.02 -20.85
C ASN A 102 19.53 0.75 -22.10
N LEU A 103 20.44 1.56 -22.62
CA LEU A 103 20.11 2.63 -23.53
C LEU A 103 20.29 2.21 -24.98
N LYS A 104 19.24 2.44 -25.78
CA LYS A 104 19.45 2.69 -27.21
C LYS A 104 20.06 4.10 -27.36
N PRO A 105 21.02 4.32 -28.28
CA PRO A 105 21.62 5.65 -28.49
C PRO A 105 20.60 6.78 -28.72
N SER A 106 19.43 6.46 -29.27
CA SER A 106 18.32 7.38 -29.46
C SER A 106 17.70 7.93 -28.16
N ALA A 107 17.79 7.19 -27.05
CA ALA A 107 17.31 7.64 -25.74
C ALA A 107 18.34 8.54 -25.03
N LEU A 108 19.64 8.28 -25.20
CA LEU A 108 20.72 9.08 -24.61
C LEU A 108 20.93 10.43 -25.29
N TYR A 109 20.69 10.51 -26.60
CA TYR A 109 21.04 11.69 -27.41
C TYR A 109 19.85 12.23 -28.22
N GLY A 110 18.65 11.71 -27.99
CA GLY A 110 17.41 12.21 -28.59
C GLY A 110 16.72 13.28 -27.74
N GLU A 111 15.58 13.76 -28.22
CA GLU A 111 14.77 14.80 -27.56
C GLU A 111 14.33 14.41 -26.13
N ASN A 112 14.22 13.11 -25.85
CA ASN A 112 13.78 12.58 -24.55
C ASN A 112 14.94 12.32 -23.55
N ALA A 113 16.17 12.70 -23.86
CA ALA A 113 17.32 12.40 -22.99
C ALA A 113 17.19 13.03 -21.59
N HIS A 114 16.54 14.19 -21.50
CA HIS A 114 16.27 14.88 -20.24
C HIS A 114 15.25 14.10 -19.37
N LEU A 115 14.17 13.57 -19.96
CA LEU A 115 13.19 12.72 -19.26
C LEU A 115 13.86 11.47 -18.71
N PHE A 116 14.74 10.84 -19.51
CA PHE A 116 15.49 9.68 -19.04
C PHE A 116 16.37 9.99 -17.82
N VAL A 117 17.12 11.10 -17.84
CA VAL A 117 17.92 11.52 -16.67
C VAL A 117 17.02 11.78 -15.46
N LYS A 118 15.85 12.39 -15.67
CA LYS A 118 14.85 12.65 -14.62
C LYS A 118 14.29 11.36 -14.02
N ASP A 119 13.96 10.37 -14.85
CA ASP A 119 13.46 9.07 -14.40
C ASP A 119 14.52 8.33 -13.58
N ILE A 120 15.78 8.32 -14.05
CA ILE A 120 16.89 7.73 -13.28
C ILE A 120 17.09 8.48 -11.96
N HIS A 121 17.04 9.81 -11.97
CA HIS A 121 17.19 10.61 -10.75
C HIS A 121 16.08 10.27 -9.74
N TYR A 122 14.83 10.24 -10.21
CA TYR A 122 13.69 9.92 -9.35
C TYR A 122 13.86 8.54 -8.71
N ASN A 123 14.17 7.51 -9.50
CA ASN A 123 14.39 6.16 -8.95
C ASN A 123 15.62 6.10 -8.02
N TYR A 124 16.66 6.86 -8.33
CA TYR A 124 17.89 6.85 -7.55
C TYR A 124 17.77 7.55 -6.20
N PHE A 125 17.08 8.69 -6.12
CA PHE A 125 17.00 9.52 -4.90
C PHE A 125 15.65 9.50 -4.18
N HIS A 126 14.54 9.29 -4.90
CA HIS A 126 13.20 9.60 -4.38
C HIS A 126 12.26 8.41 -4.29
N ALA A 127 12.36 7.46 -5.22
CA ALA A 127 11.44 6.33 -5.27
C ALA A 127 11.49 5.52 -3.97
N VAL A 128 10.32 5.19 -3.43
CA VAL A 128 10.24 4.46 -2.17
C VAL A 128 10.41 2.98 -2.44
N HIS A 129 11.64 2.50 -2.38
CA HIS A 129 11.95 1.09 -2.54
C HIS A 129 11.95 0.32 -1.21
N THR A 130 12.26 0.99 -0.09
CA THR A 130 12.53 0.31 1.19
C THR A 130 11.88 0.96 2.41
N GLY A 131 10.78 1.70 2.22
CA GLY A 131 10.04 2.37 3.31
C GLY A 131 10.74 3.62 3.87
N ILE A 132 11.88 4.01 3.29
CA ILE A 132 12.59 5.26 3.51
C ILE A 132 12.66 5.97 2.15
N HIS A 133 12.32 7.26 2.09
CA HIS A 133 12.26 8.08 0.86
C HIS A 133 13.64 8.39 0.29
N GLU A 134 14.41 7.37 -0.10
CA GLU A 134 15.82 7.51 -0.49
C GLU A 134 16.20 6.83 -1.81
N GLY A 135 15.21 6.42 -2.61
CA GLY A 135 15.48 5.79 -3.90
C GLY A 135 16.33 4.53 -3.77
N TRP A 136 17.06 4.19 -4.82
CA TRP A 136 18.09 3.15 -4.79
C TRP A 136 19.31 3.55 -3.96
N SER A 137 19.58 4.85 -3.83
CA SER A 137 20.77 5.39 -3.18
C SER A 137 20.85 5.14 -1.68
N PHE A 138 19.76 4.67 -1.05
CA PHE A 138 19.72 4.34 0.38
C PHE A 138 20.87 3.40 0.81
N VAL A 139 21.32 2.49 -0.06
CA VAL A 139 22.45 1.58 0.23
C VAL A 139 23.78 2.31 0.47
N LYS A 140 23.89 3.59 0.11
CA LYS A 140 25.05 4.45 0.42
C LYS A 140 25.04 4.98 1.84
N ASN A 141 23.87 5.13 2.44
CA ASN A 141 23.70 5.78 3.73
C ASN A 141 23.36 4.80 4.85
N PHE A 142 22.82 3.63 4.47
CA PHE A 142 22.28 2.66 5.42
C PHE A 142 22.97 1.29 5.28
N PHE A 143 22.92 0.55 6.37
CA PHE A 143 23.22 -0.88 6.41
C PHE A 143 22.23 -1.56 7.37
N PRO A 144 21.96 -2.86 7.20
CA PRO A 144 21.03 -3.56 8.08
C PRO A 144 21.69 -3.89 9.43
N PHE A 145 21.08 -3.46 10.54
CA PHE A 145 21.53 -3.84 11.89
C PHE A 145 21.24 -5.29 12.25
N ILE A 146 20.23 -5.88 11.60
CA ILE A 146 19.90 -7.30 11.70
C ILE A 146 20.20 -7.91 10.33
N LEU A 147 21.21 -8.78 10.29
CA LEU A 147 21.56 -9.50 9.07
C LEU A 147 20.70 -10.75 8.96
N THR A 148 19.95 -10.82 7.86
CA THR A 148 19.28 -12.01 7.36
C THR A 148 19.73 -12.23 5.92
N GLU A 149 19.48 -13.43 5.37
CA GLU A 149 19.75 -13.68 3.96
C GLU A 149 19.01 -12.69 3.05
N ILE A 150 17.75 -12.39 3.40
CA ILE A 150 16.89 -11.45 2.67
C ILE A 150 17.48 -10.04 2.68
N GLU A 151 17.92 -9.55 3.83
CA GLU A 151 18.51 -8.21 3.93
C GLU A 151 19.85 -8.15 3.18
N ILE A 152 20.70 -9.17 3.28
CA ILE A 152 21.96 -9.22 2.52
C ILE A 152 21.71 -9.24 1.01
N ALA A 153 20.75 -10.04 0.54
CA ALA A 153 20.36 -10.08 -0.87
C ALA A 153 19.83 -8.72 -1.33
N LYS A 154 18.93 -8.10 -0.57
CA LYS A 154 18.36 -6.77 -0.84
C LYS A 154 19.44 -5.70 -1.00
N TYR A 155 20.38 -5.62 -0.06
CA TYR A 155 21.48 -4.65 -0.14
C TYR A 155 22.43 -4.96 -1.31
N GLY A 156 22.69 -6.24 -1.61
CA GLY A 156 23.44 -6.65 -2.80
C GLY A 156 22.76 -6.16 -4.08
N TYR A 157 21.47 -6.46 -4.24
CA TYR A 157 20.65 -6.07 -5.38
C TYR A 157 20.68 -4.57 -5.66
N TYR A 158 20.36 -3.74 -4.66
CA TYR A 158 20.37 -2.29 -4.85
C TYR A 158 21.79 -1.72 -5.03
N ALA A 159 22.82 -2.32 -4.40
CA ALA A 159 24.20 -1.94 -4.69
C ALA A 159 24.58 -2.23 -6.15
N GLY A 160 24.06 -3.31 -6.74
CA GLY A 160 24.22 -3.63 -8.16
C GLY A 160 23.63 -2.54 -9.06
N ILE A 161 22.41 -2.11 -8.76
CA ILE A 161 21.72 -1.03 -9.49
C ILE A 161 22.48 0.29 -9.35
N VAL A 162 22.82 0.70 -8.13
CA VAL A 162 23.56 1.93 -7.85
C VAL A 162 24.92 1.93 -8.56
N CYS A 163 25.61 0.78 -8.61
CA CYS A 163 26.86 0.63 -9.35
C CYS A 163 26.67 0.89 -10.86
N SER A 164 25.58 0.40 -11.44
CA SER A 164 25.25 0.64 -12.85
C SER A 164 24.92 2.12 -13.11
N VAL A 165 24.16 2.78 -12.23
CA VAL A 165 23.86 4.22 -12.34
C VAL A 165 25.14 5.05 -12.19
N ASP A 166 25.97 4.80 -11.18
CA ASP A 166 27.24 5.52 -10.98
C ASP A 166 28.15 5.37 -12.22
N THR A 167 28.18 4.19 -12.83
CA THR A 167 28.92 3.92 -14.08
C THR A 167 28.34 4.73 -15.25
N LEU A 168 27.01 4.79 -15.37
CA LEU A 168 26.32 5.54 -16.41
C LEU A 168 26.58 7.04 -16.30
N VAL A 169 26.45 7.60 -15.09
CA VAL A 169 26.74 9.01 -14.78
C VAL A 169 28.20 9.35 -15.11
N GLN A 170 29.14 8.50 -14.74
CA GLN A 170 30.55 8.69 -15.05
C GLN A 170 30.86 8.62 -16.54
N ARG A 171 30.18 7.76 -17.30
CA ARG A 171 30.36 7.61 -18.74
C ARG A 171 29.76 8.78 -19.53
N HIS A 172 28.66 9.36 -19.04
CA HIS A 172 27.89 10.41 -19.72
C HIS A 172 27.82 11.71 -18.91
N LYS A 173 28.97 12.19 -18.38
CA LYS A 173 29.06 13.33 -17.46
C LYS A 173 28.33 14.60 -17.91
N LEU A 174 28.32 14.91 -19.21
CA LEU A 174 27.65 16.11 -19.72
C LEU A 174 26.12 16.00 -19.67
N LEU A 175 25.58 14.80 -19.95
CA LEU A 175 24.14 14.54 -19.89
C LEU A 175 23.65 14.55 -18.43
N PHE A 176 24.45 13.98 -17.53
CA PHE A 176 24.16 13.87 -16.10
C PHE A 176 24.76 15.02 -15.27
N LYS A 177 25.10 16.16 -15.89
CA LYS A 177 25.79 17.27 -15.20
C LYS A 177 24.98 17.85 -14.02
N GLU A 178 23.65 17.71 -14.06
CA GLU A 178 22.70 18.18 -13.04
C GLU A 178 22.06 17.00 -12.30
N PHE A 179 22.62 15.78 -12.43
CA PHE A 179 22.01 14.58 -11.85
C PHE A 179 21.89 14.63 -10.33
N ASP A 180 22.87 15.19 -9.62
CA ASP A 180 22.79 15.33 -8.16
C ASP A 180 21.97 16.55 -7.73
N ARG A 181 21.52 17.38 -8.67
CA ARG A 181 20.67 18.52 -8.36
C ARG A 181 19.23 18.06 -8.30
N CYS A 182 18.62 18.27 -7.14
CA CYS A 182 17.20 18.01 -6.94
C CYS A 182 16.33 19.14 -7.51
N ASP A 183 16.72 19.72 -8.64
CA ASP A 183 15.98 20.78 -9.35
C ASP A 183 14.64 20.22 -9.90
N ILE A 184 14.44 18.90 -9.82
CA ILE A 184 13.13 18.24 -9.97
C ILE A 184 12.12 18.70 -8.91
N MET A 185 12.57 19.23 -7.76
CA MET A 185 11.70 19.95 -6.83
C MET A 185 11.29 21.33 -7.36
N GLU A 186 12.06 21.99 -8.22
CA GLU A 186 11.60 23.22 -8.87
C GLU A 186 10.58 22.92 -9.98
N GLU A 187 10.66 21.76 -10.64
CA GLU A 187 9.67 21.33 -11.63
C GLU A 187 8.42 20.69 -11.00
N GLN A 188 8.54 19.99 -9.86
CA GLN A 188 7.42 19.64 -8.97
C GLN A 188 6.85 20.88 -8.28
N ALA A 189 7.65 21.91 -8.00
CA ALA A 189 7.15 23.22 -7.60
C ALA A 189 6.47 23.94 -8.78
N MET A 190 6.92 23.75 -10.02
CA MET A 190 6.22 24.26 -11.21
C MET A 190 4.93 23.50 -11.51
N LEU A 191 4.87 22.18 -11.31
CA LEU A 191 3.63 21.39 -11.35
C LEU A 191 2.70 21.73 -10.17
N SER A 192 3.25 22.10 -9.01
CA SER A 192 2.49 22.69 -7.91
C SER A 192 1.99 24.11 -8.20
N ASN A 193 2.55 24.76 -9.23
CA ASN A 193 2.07 26.04 -9.77
C ASN A 193 1.13 25.84 -10.98
N GLU A 194 1.07 24.65 -11.59
CA GLU A 194 0.04 24.33 -12.57
C GLU A 194 -1.31 24.20 -11.85
N PRO A 195 -2.38 24.83 -12.37
CA PRO A 195 -3.69 24.69 -11.78
C PRO A 195 -4.05 23.20 -11.66
N ILE A 196 -4.54 22.78 -10.48
CA ILE A 196 -5.01 21.40 -10.22
C ILE A 196 -5.89 20.85 -11.34
N LEU A 197 -6.69 21.72 -11.96
CA LEU A 197 -7.56 21.37 -13.07
C LEU A 197 -6.77 20.83 -14.28
N SER A 198 -5.62 21.44 -14.61
CA SER A 198 -4.75 20.99 -15.71
C SER A 198 -4.25 19.57 -15.46
N ARG A 199 -3.67 19.34 -14.27
CA ARG A 199 -3.16 18.03 -13.85
C ARG A 199 -4.26 16.96 -13.87
N LEU A 200 -5.45 17.31 -13.39
CA LEU A 200 -6.61 16.41 -13.44
C LEU A 200 -7.04 16.09 -14.88
N ILE A 201 -7.10 17.07 -15.77
CA ILE A 201 -7.47 16.88 -17.18
C ILE A 201 -6.45 15.98 -17.88
N ASP A 202 -5.16 16.16 -17.59
CA ASP A 202 -4.09 15.33 -18.14
C ASP A 202 -4.21 13.88 -17.68
N PHE A 203 -4.52 13.67 -16.39
CA PHE A 203 -4.76 12.34 -15.87
C PHE A 203 -5.98 11.68 -16.52
N ILE A 204 -7.11 12.38 -16.63
CA ILE A 204 -8.32 11.86 -17.28
C ILE A 204 -8.06 11.59 -18.77
N THR A 205 -7.31 12.44 -19.45
CA THR A 205 -6.96 12.26 -20.86
C THR A 205 -6.08 11.03 -21.04
N TYR A 206 -5.11 10.81 -20.16
CA TYR A 206 -4.30 9.59 -20.12
C TYR A 206 -5.16 8.34 -19.92
N LEU A 207 -6.10 8.35 -18.98
CA LEU A 207 -7.01 7.22 -18.76
C LEU A 207 -7.81 6.90 -20.03
N HIS A 208 -8.35 7.94 -20.67
CA HIS A 208 -9.15 7.81 -21.89
C HIS A 208 -8.33 7.29 -23.07
N SER A 209 -7.12 7.82 -23.31
CA SER A 209 -6.26 7.36 -24.42
C SER A 209 -5.71 5.94 -24.21
N SER A 210 -5.70 5.46 -22.98
CA SER A 210 -5.13 4.15 -22.63
C SER A 210 -6.17 3.01 -22.61
N ILE A 211 -7.43 3.28 -22.95
CA ILE A 211 -8.53 2.29 -22.91
C ILE A 211 -8.18 1.01 -23.68
N ASP A 212 -7.71 1.14 -24.93
CA ASP A 212 -7.37 -0.03 -25.75
C ASP A 212 -6.20 -0.82 -25.17
N SER A 213 -5.18 -0.12 -24.65
CA SER A 213 -4.04 -0.76 -23.99
C SER A 213 -4.44 -1.51 -22.74
N PHE A 214 -5.41 -1.02 -21.97
CA PHE A 214 -5.89 -1.70 -20.77
C PHE A 214 -6.85 -2.84 -21.11
N ASN A 215 -7.70 -2.66 -22.13
CA ASN A 215 -8.60 -3.70 -22.62
C ASN A 215 -7.86 -4.87 -23.28
N HIS A 216 -6.61 -4.70 -23.70
CA HIS A 216 -5.75 -5.81 -24.11
C HIS A 216 -5.66 -6.91 -23.03
N PHE A 217 -5.71 -6.52 -21.74
CA PHE A 217 -5.63 -7.43 -20.59
C PHE A 217 -7.00 -7.92 -20.10
N ARG A 218 -8.07 -7.70 -20.87
CA ARG A 218 -9.42 -8.16 -20.54
C ARG A 218 -9.50 -9.69 -20.35
N PRO A 219 -8.91 -10.52 -21.22
CA PRO A 219 -8.93 -11.98 -21.04
C PRO A 219 -8.30 -12.42 -19.71
N GLU A 220 -7.22 -11.78 -19.28
CA GLU A 220 -6.54 -12.04 -18.02
C GLU A 220 -7.41 -11.65 -16.83
N LEU A 221 -8.12 -10.52 -16.92
CA LEU A 221 -9.07 -10.06 -15.91
C LEU A 221 -10.25 -11.00 -15.76
N GLU A 222 -10.87 -11.41 -16.88
CA GLU A 222 -11.97 -12.39 -16.90
C GLU A 222 -11.50 -13.72 -16.29
N ARG A 223 -10.28 -14.16 -16.64
CA ARG A 223 -9.67 -15.37 -16.07
C ARG A 223 -9.43 -15.26 -14.57
N LEU A 224 -8.97 -14.11 -14.08
CA LEU A 224 -8.81 -13.88 -12.64
C LEU A 224 -10.15 -14.00 -11.89
N GLU A 225 -11.25 -13.49 -12.47
CA GLU A 225 -12.58 -13.62 -11.87
C GLU A 225 -13.06 -15.07 -11.82
N GLU A 226 -12.90 -15.83 -12.92
CA GLU A 226 -13.19 -17.26 -12.96
C GLU A 226 -12.43 -18.04 -11.88
N LEU A 227 -11.13 -17.78 -11.78
CA LEU A 227 -10.26 -18.42 -10.79
C LEU A 227 -10.68 -18.07 -9.36
N GLN A 228 -11.04 -16.81 -9.09
CA GLN A 228 -11.56 -16.44 -7.77
C GLN A 228 -12.88 -17.14 -7.44
N LEU A 229 -13.80 -17.24 -8.40
CA LEU A 229 -15.06 -17.97 -8.23
C LEU A 229 -14.81 -19.46 -7.97
N ALA A 230 -13.90 -20.08 -8.73
CA ALA A 230 -13.50 -21.47 -8.52
C ALA A 230 -12.87 -21.67 -7.14
N ARG A 231 -11.94 -20.79 -6.73
CA ARG A 231 -11.29 -20.81 -5.41
C ARG A 231 -12.30 -20.78 -4.27
N ARG A 232 -13.31 -19.91 -4.35
CA ARG A 232 -14.36 -19.76 -3.32
C ARG A 232 -15.25 -21.00 -3.14
N ARG A 233 -15.29 -21.89 -4.12
CA ARG A 233 -16.08 -23.15 -4.05
C ARG A 233 -15.35 -24.27 -3.31
N LEU A 234 -14.05 -24.13 -3.07
CA LEU A 234 -13.22 -25.15 -2.41
C LEU A 234 -13.28 -25.02 -0.88
N ARG A 235 -13.09 -26.15 -0.18
CA ARG A 235 -12.98 -26.20 1.29
C ARG A 235 -11.62 -26.72 1.72
N PRO A 236 -10.56 -25.89 1.59
CA PRO A 236 -9.18 -26.33 1.79
C PRO A 236 -8.86 -26.81 3.21
N ASN A 237 -9.65 -26.42 4.20
CA ASN A 237 -9.48 -26.85 5.59
C ASN A 237 -10.20 -28.17 5.90
N ASP A 238 -11.15 -28.59 5.06
CA ASP A 238 -11.98 -29.79 5.29
C ASP A 238 -11.34 -31.04 4.69
N ASN A 239 -10.63 -30.91 3.56
CA ASN A 239 -9.98 -32.05 2.91
C ASN A 239 -8.75 -31.68 2.07
N TYR A 240 -7.81 -32.63 1.97
CA TYR A 240 -6.53 -32.40 1.30
C TYR A 240 -6.64 -32.22 -0.22
N LYS A 241 -7.67 -32.77 -0.89
CA LYS A 241 -7.85 -32.60 -2.35
C LYS A 241 -8.24 -31.17 -2.68
N ASP A 242 -9.17 -30.59 -1.92
CA ASP A 242 -9.54 -29.19 -2.06
C ASP A 242 -8.39 -28.26 -1.69
N LYS A 243 -7.55 -28.62 -0.69
CA LYS A 243 -6.32 -27.87 -0.40
C LYS A 243 -5.37 -27.84 -1.59
N LEU A 244 -5.09 -28.99 -2.21
CA LEU A 244 -4.21 -29.07 -3.38
C LEU A 244 -4.78 -28.31 -4.58
N ALA A 245 -6.09 -28.38 -4.81
CA ALA A 245 -6.76 -27.62 -5.86
C ALA A 245 -6.72 -26.11 -5.57
N TYR A 246 -6.92 -25.71 -4.31
CA TYR A 246 -6.83 -24.33 -3.86
C TYR A 246 -5.45 -23.76 -4.12
N ASP A 247 -4.40 -24.50 -3.73
CA ASP A 247 -3.00 -24.05 -3.91
C ASP A 247 -2.64 -23.87 -5.39
N LYS A 248 -3.14 -24.76 -6.25
CA LYS A 248 -2.96 -24.63 -7.70
C LYS A 248 -3.66 -23.38 -8.26
N ILE A 249 -4.91 -23.14 -7.85
CA ILE A 249 -5.67 -21.95 -8.26
C ILE A 249 -5.04 -20.68 -7.71
N GLN A 250 -4.56 -20.70 -6.46
CA GLN A 250 -3.89 -19.56 -5.84
C GLN A 250 -2.64 -19.18 -6.61
N LYS A 251 -1.81 -20.16 -6.97
CA LYS A 251 -0.61 -19.91 -7.77
C LYS A 251 -0.93 -19.25 -9.12
N GLU A 252 -1.93 -19.77 -9.84
CA GLU A 252 -2.37 -19.19 -11.12
C GLU A 252 -2.97 -17.78 -10.94
N LEU A 253 -3.68 -17.53 -9.84
CA LEU A 253 -4.16 -16.20 -9.47
C LEU A 253 -3.00 -15.22 -9.26
N ASP A 254 -1.98 -15.62 -8.51
CA ASP A 254 -0.84 -14.76 -8.17
C ASP A 254 -0.08 -14.36 -9.44
N GLU A 255 0.25 -15.34 -10.31
CA GLU A 255 0.95 -15.10 -11.59
C GLU A 255 0.16 -14.14 -12.51
N LYS A 256 -1.16 -14.34 -12.64
CA LYS A 256 -2.00 -13.47 -13.49
C LYS A 256 -2.24 -12.10 -12.87
N PHE A 257 -2.36 -12.05 -11.54
CA PHE A 257 -2.58 -10.81 -10.82
C PHE A 257 -1.35 -9.91 -10.95
N GLU A 258 -0.14 -10.46 -10.86
CA GLU A 258 1.11 -9.73 -11.07
C GLU A 258 1.14 -9.07 -12.45
N VAL A 259 0.86 -9.84 -13.52
CA VAL A 259 0.81 -9.31 -14.90
C VAL A 259 -0.18 -8.16 -15.05
N VAL A 260 -1.42 -8.32 -14.55
CA VAL A 260 -2.45 -7.27 -14.62
C VAL A 260 -2.08 -6.08 -13.74
N SER A 261 -1.52 -6.32 -12.56
CA SER A 261 -1.14 -5.28 -11.62
C SER A 261 -0.04 -4.39 -12.21
N GLU A 262 1.04 -4.98 -12.73
CA GLU A 262 2.14 -4.24 -13.34
C GLU A 262 1.72 -3.46 -14.58
N ASN A 263 0.93 -4.09 -15.45
CA ASN A 263 0.63 -3.52 -16.76
C ASN A 263 -0.55 -2.57 -16.79
N VAL A 264 -1.41 -2.60 -15.76
CA VAL A 264 -2.60 -1.74 -15.67
C VAL A 264 -2.62 -0.95 -14.37
N ALA A 265 -2.62 -1.63 -13.23
CA ALA A 265 -2.84 -0.97 -11.94
C ALA A 265 -1.71 0.00 -11.56
N SER A 266 -0.46 -0.46 -11.67
CA SER A 266 0.72 0.35 -11.40
C SER A 266 0.81 1.53 -12.36
N LYS A 267 0.52 1.34 -13.65
CA LYS A 267 0.54 2.44 -14.63
C LYS A 267 -0.47 3.54 -14.30
N ILE A 268 -1.69 3.18 -13.93
CA ILE A 268 -2.74 4.14 -13.53
C ILE A 268 -2.33 4.87 -12.25
N LYS A 269 -1.86 4.14 -11.22
CA LYS A 269 -1.42 4.75 -9.95
C LYS A 269 -0.24 5.67 -10.17
N ASN A 270 0.83 5.17 -10.79
CA ASN A 270 2.05 5.93 -11.05
C ASN A 270 1.73 7.21 -11.81
N ARG A 271 0.84 7.16 -12.80
CA ARG A 271 0.46 8.38 -13.52
C ARG A 271 -0.26 9.41 -12.64
N ALA A 272 -1.10 8.98 -11.71
CA ALA A 272 -1.75 9.88 -10.76
C ALA A 272 -0.75 10.50 -9.76
N ILE A 273 0.24 9.72 -9.34
CA ILE A 273 1.35 10.13 -8.46
C ILE A 273 2.28 11.12 -9.18
N GLU A 274 2.66 10.82 -10.43
CA GLU A 274 3.48 11.69 -11.29
C GLU A 274 2.85 13.08 -11.47
N LEU A 275 1.52 13.13 -11.51
CA LEU A 275 0.74 14.37 -11.62
C LEU A 275 0.39 14.98 -10.25
N ASP A 276 0.90 14.40 -9.16
CA ASP A 276 0.68 14.85 -7.78
C ASP A 276 -0.83 15.01 -7.44
N LEU A 277 -1.65 14.10 -7.97
CA LEU A 277 -3.10 14.06 -7.71
C LEU A 277 -3.45 13.16 -6.53
N CYS A 278 -2.58 12.19 -6.22
CA CYS A 278 -2.72 11.30 -5.09
C CYS A 278 -1.36 10.99 -4.46
N SER A 279 -1.38 10.58 -3.20
CA SER A 279 -0.15 10.20 -2.48
C SER A 279 0.22 8.74 -2.71
N ASP A 280 1.52 8.47 -2.74
CA ASP A 280 2.08 7.11 -2.72
C ASP A 280 1.68 6.31 -1.47
N GLU A 281 1.45 7.01 -0.36
CA GLU A 281 0.99 6.37 0.86
C GLU A 281 -0.51 6.06 0.78
N PRO A 282 -0.96 4.84 1.13
CA PRO A 282 -2.35 4.57 1.45
C PRO A 282 -2.72 5.34 2.73
N SER A 283 -3.09 6.60 2.55
CA SER A 283 -3.66 7.42 3.60
C SER A 283 -4.96 6.74 4.07
N PRO A 284 -5.17 6.58 5.39
CA PRO A 284 -6.41 5.98 5.92
C PRO A 284 -7.68 6.80 5.64
N ALA A 285 -7.57 7.95 4.96
CA ALA A 285 -8.66 8.90 4.72
C ALA A 285 -9.28 8.82 3.32
N ASN A 286 -8.48 8.71 2.25
CA ASN A 286 -8.85 8.65 0.81
C ASN A 286 -7.53 8.81 0.01
N TYR A 287 -7.29 8.03 -1.06
CA TYR A 287 -6.16 8.27 -1.98
C TYR A 287 -6.15 9.70 -2.57
N TRP A 288 -7.33 10.29 -2.73
CA TRP A 288 -7.58 11.56 -3.42
C TRP A 288 -7.91 12.71 -2.47
N GLY A 289 -7.59 12.60 -1.18
CA GLY A 289 -7.96 13.63 -0.20
C GLY A 289 -7.35 15.01 -0.50
N ALA A 290 -6.14 15.05 -1.07
CA ALA A 290 -5.51 16.29 -1.53
C ALA A 290 -6.27 16.89 -2.73
N LEU A 291 -6.54 16.07 -3.74
CA LEU A 291 -7.35 16.43 -4.91
C LEU A 291 -8.72 17.00 -4.50
N GLU A 292 -9.46 16.34 -3.60
CA GLU A 292 -10.76 16.84 -3.13
C GLU A 292 -10.70 18.22 -2.48
N HIS A 293 -9.62 18.52 -1.76
CA HIS A 293 -9.42 19.83 -1.14
C HIS A 293 -9.19 20.89 -2.23
N GLU A 294 -8.26 20.63 -3.15
CA GLU A 294 -7.93 21.57 -4.23
C GLU A 294 -9.10 21.80 -5.19
N LEU A 295 -9.86 20.75 -5.55
CA LEU A 295 -11.07 20.87 -6.36
C LEU A 295 -12.16 21.70 -5.67
N ARG A 296 -12.24 21.67 -4.33
CA ARG A 296 -13.16 22.53 -3.57
C ARG A 296 -12.77 24.00 -3.61
N GLU A 297 -11.48 24.31 -3.54
CA GLU A 297 -11.01 25.69 -3.69
C GLU A 297 -11.20 26.17 -5.14
N PHE A 298 -10.90 25.33 -6.13
CA PHE A 298 -11.17 25.65 -7.54
C PHE A 298 -12.64 26.03 -7.79
N LYS A 299 -13.61 25.27 -7.23
CA LYS A 299 -15.04 25.60 -7.34
C LYS A 299 -15.39 27.01 -6.84
N ARG A 300 -14.67 27.54 -5.85
CA ARG A 300 -14.91 28.88 -5.31
C ARG A 300 -14.34 29.98 -6.19
N GLU A 301 -13.31 29.67 -6.96
CA GLU A 301 -12.50 30.65 -7.67
C GLU A 301 -12.73 30.67 -9.18
N PHE A 302 -13.39 29.66 -9.76
CA PHE A 302 -13.63 29.58 -11.21
C PHE A 302 -14.38 30.82 -11.74
N ARG A 303 -13.95 31.37 -12.89
CA ARG A 303 -14.40 32.70 -13.36
C ARG A 303 -15.01 32.74 -14.76
N GLY A 304 -15.05 31.66 -15.53
CA GLY A 304 -15.44 31.72 -16.94
C GLY A 304 -16.13 30.48 -17.51
N GLU A 305 -16.95 30.69 -18.54
CA GLU A 305 -17.67 29.65 -19.29
C GLU A 305 -16.72 28.68 -20.01
N HIS A 306 -15.53 29.13 -20.41
CA HIS A 306 -14.54 28.29 -21.09
C HIS A 306 -14.06 27.13 -20.21
N ASP A 307 -13.81 27.38 -18.92
CA ASP A 307 -13.39 26.34 -17.98
C ASP A 307 -14.48 25.26 -17.83
N VAL A 308 -15.76 25.65 -17.90
CA VAL A 308 -16.89 24.74 -17.81
C VAL A 308 -16.90 23.76 -18.99
N GLU A 309 -16.68 24.23 -20.22
CA GLU A 309 -16.62 23.37 -21.40
C GLU A 309 -15.51 22.32 -21.28
N VAL A 310 -14.33 22.74 -20.83
CA VAL A 310 -13.17 21.85 -20.63
C VAL A 310 -13.45 20.82 -19.53
N ILE A 311 -14.07 21.24 -18.42
CA ILE A 311 -14.47 20.36 -17.31
C ILE A 311 -15.50 19.33 -17.77
N LEU A 312 -16.51 19.74 -18.53
CA LEU A 312 -17.53 18.83 -19.07
C LEU A 312 -16.95 17.83 -20.07
N GLU A 313 -15.96 18.25 -20.87
CA GLU A 313 -15.24 17.34 -21.75
C GLU A 313 -14.40 16.31 -20.97
N ALA A 314 -13.71 16.74 -19.92
CA ALA A 314 -13.02 15.82 -19.02
C ALA A 314 -14.00 14.83 -18.35
N MET A 315 -15.16 15.29 -17.90
CA MET A 315 -16.21 14.42 -17.36
C MET A 315 -16.64 13.35 -18.39
N ARG A 316 -16.89 13.75 -19.64
CA ARG A 316 -17.27 12.81 -20.71
C ARG A 316 -16.19 11.75 -20.96
N LYS A 317 -14.93 12.17 -21.05
CA LYS A 317 -13.79 11.26 -21.21
C LYS A 317 -13.66 10.27 -20.04
N TYR A 318 -13.81 10.75 -18.82
CA TYR A 318 -13.75 9.89 -17.63
C TYR A 318 -14.88 8.86 -17.60
N LEU A 319 -16.12 9.28 -17.85
CA LEU A 319 -17.26 8.38 -17.92
C LEU A 319 -17.12 7.37 -19.05
N TYR A 320 -16.59 7.77 -20.22
CA TYR A 320 -16.30 6.88 -21.32
C TYR A 320 -15.25 5.83 -20.91
N PHE A 321 -14.17 6.23 -20.26
CA PHE A 321 -13.19 5.31 -19.70
C PHE A 321 -13.84 4.30 -18.74
N ARG A 322 -14.64 4.75 -17.78
CA ARG A 322 -15.28 3.86 -16.79
C ARG A 322 -16.27 2.88 -17.43
N ASN A 323 -16.97 3.28 -18.49
CA ASN A 323 -17.93 2.42 -19.19
C ASN A 323 -17.29 1.44 -20.18
N ASN A 324 -16.10 1.75 -20.71
CA ASN A 324 -15.44 0.95 -21.74
C ASN A 324 -14.26 0.12 -21.22
N THR A 325 -14.03 0.11 -19.91
CA THR A 325 -12.98 -0.70 -19.28
C THR A 325 -13.56 -1.75 -18.34
N HIS A 326 -12.73 -2.69 -17.89
CA HIS A 326 -13.20 -3.76 -17.01
C HIS A 326 -13.61 -3.17 -15.64
N PRO A 327 -14.82 -3.42 -15.14
CA PRO A 327 -15.34 -2.72 -13.97
C PRO A 327 -14.61 -3.07 -12.68
N THR A 328 -14.07 -4.28 -12.59
CA THR A 328 -13.48 -4.76 -11.35
C THR A 328 -12.02 -4.42 -11.16
N PHE A 329 -11.21 -4.18 -12.22
CA PHE A 329 -9.73 -4.08 -12.18
C PHE A 329 -9.19 -4.38 -10.78
N MET A 330 -9.14 -5.65 -10.35
CA MET A 330 -9.36 -6.02 -8.93
C MET A 330 -8.46 -5.32 -7.89
N SER A 331 -7.29 -4.84 -8.28
CA SER A 331 -6.35 -4.05 -7.46
C SER A 331 -6.63 -2.55 -7.40
N LEU A 332 -7.51 -2.03 -8.27
CA LEU A 332 -7.90 -0.64 -8.41
C LEU A 332 -9.33 -0.34 -7.95
N GLN A 333 -10.11 -1.34 -7.52
CA GLN A 333 -11.52 -1.10 -7.17
C GLN A 333 -11.69 0.02 -6.14
N ILE A 334 -10.91 0.01 -5.06
CA ILE A 334 -10.93 1.06 -4.03
C ILE A 334 -10.42 2.38 -4.62
N PHE A 335 -9.28 2.34 -5.32
CA PHE A 335 -8.65 3.51 -5.91
C PHE A 335 -9.57 4.28 -6.88
N LEU A 336 -10.23 3.55 -7.80
CA LEU A 336 -11.18 4.12 -8.76
C LEU A 336 -12.52 4.47 -8.11
N SER A 337 -12.97 3.75 -7.08
CA SER A 337 -14.18 4.11 -6.34
C SER A 337 -14.00 5.44 -5.61
N ASP A 338 -12.85 5.64 -4.97
CA ASP A 338 -12.53 6.89 -4.28
C ASP A 338 -12.39 8.04 -5.30
N LEU A 339 -11.83 7.77 -6.48
CA LEU A 339 -11.78 8.73 -7.59
C LEU A 339 -13.18 9.05 -8.12
N ASP A 340 -14.03 8.03 -8.31
CA ASP A 340 -15.42 8.17 -8.74
C ASP A 340 -16.19 9.09 -7.77
N GLU A 341 -15.95 8.99 -6.45
CA GLU A 341 -16.56 9.86 -5.43
C GLU A 341 -16.05 11.30 -5.53
N ALA A 342 -14.73 11.50 -5.57
CA ALA A 342 -14.12 12.83 -5.67
C ALA A 342 -14.57 13.57 -6.94
N LEU A 343 -14.57 12.87 -8.09
CA LEU A 343 -15.00 13.42 -9.37
C LEU A 343 -16.51 13.61 -9.45
N HIS A 344 -17.32 12.73 -8.85
CA HIS A 344 -18.77 12.94 -8.78
C HIS A 344 -19.09 14.24 -8.03
N GLU A 345 -18.50 14.43 -6.85
CA GLU A 345 -18.70 15.66 -6.09
C GLU A 345 -18.24 16.89 -6.89
N PHE A 346 -17.11 16.79 -7.60
CA PHE A 346 -16.59 17.87 -8.44
C PHE A 346 -17.53 18.21 -9.61
N PHE A 347 -17.83 17.24 -10.47
CA PHE A 347 -18.60 17.46 -11.70
C PHE A 347 -20.07 17.77 -11.46
N LYS A 348 -20.65 17.32 -10.34
CA LYS A 348 -22.01 17.72 -9.93
C LYS A 348 -22.18 19.22 -9.80
N PHE A 349 -21.11 19.96 -9.50
CA PHE A 349 -21.18 21.42 -9.45
C PHE A 349 -21.35 22.06 -10.84
N PHE A 350 -20.87 21.41 -11.90
CA PHE A 350 -20.83 21.93 -13.26
C PHE A 350 -21.84 21.27 -14.22
N SER A 351 -22.52 20.20 -13.79
CA SER A 351 -23.46 19.44 -14.62
C SER A 351 -24.66 18.96 -13.80
N ASP A 352 -25.85 19.29 -14.28
CA ASP A 352 -27.13 18.83 -13.70
C ASP A 352 -27.34 17.31 -13.85
N ASP A 353 -26.72 16.69 -14.85
CA ASP A 353 -26.87 15.27 -15.18
C ASP A 353 -25.84 14.36 -14.46
N ALA A 354 -24.86 14.94 -13.76
CA ALA A 354 -23.76 14.20 -13.14
C ALA A 354 -24.27 13.12 -12.15
N ASP A 355 -25.32 13.42 -11.37
CA ASP A 355 -25.92 12.44 -10.45
C ASP A 355 -26.43 11.19 -11.19
N GLN A 356 -27.05 11.37 -12.36
CA GLN A 356 -27.55 10.27 -13.19
C GLN A 356 -26.42 9.49 -13.85
N GLU A 357 -25.42 10.17 -14.40
CA GLU A 357 -24.29 9.53 -15.07
C GLU A 357 -23.43 8.71 -14.09
N PHE A 358 -23.07 9.27 -12.93
CA PHE A 358 -22.28 8.56 -11.91
C PHE A 358 -23.10 7.49 -11.17
N ALA A 359 -24.43 7.60 -11.12
CA ALA A 359 -25.27 6.52 -10.58
C ALA A 359 -25.14 5.22 -11.39
N LYS A 360 -24.85 5.30 -12.70
CA LYS A 360 -24.63 4.10 -13.54
C LYS A 360 -23.38 3.33 -13.10
N LEU A 361 -22.34 4.02 -12.64
CA LEU A 361 -21.09 3.41 -12.19
C LEU A 361 -21.26 2.63 -10.88
N ARG A 362 -22.09 3.14 -9.94
CA ARG A 362 -22.37 2.50 -8.64
C ARG A 362 -23.18 1.20 -8.76
N GLY A 363 -23.78 0.93 -9.92
CA GLY A 363 -24.61 -0.27 -10.16
C GLY A 363 -23.83 -1.55 -10.49
N VAL A 364 -22.51 -1.47 -10.70
CA VAL A 364 -21.70 -2.57 -11.24
C VAL A 364 -21.07 -3.47 -10.14
N SER A 365 -21.48 -3.34 -8.88
CA SER A 365 -21.07 -4.30 -7.84
C SER A 365 -21.53 -5.70 -8.22
N ILE A 366 -20.59 -6.61 -8.49
CA ILE A 366 -20.87 -8.02 -8.80
C ILE A 366 -21.77 -8.59 -7.69
N VAL A 367 -23.01 -8.90 -8.07
CA VAL A 367 -23.86 -9.80 -7.31
C VAL A 367 -23.21 -11.17 -7.41
N ILE A 368 -22.35 -11.50 -6.44
CA ILE A 368 -21.87 -12.87 -6.26
C ILE A 368 -23.10 -13.66 -5.79
N ASN A 369 -23.77 -14.31 -6.73
CA ASN A 369 -24.89 -15.19 -6.44
C ASN A 369 -24.42 -16.30 -5.49
N SER A 370 -24.70 -16.17 -4.20
CA SER A 370 -24.79 -17.30 -3.30
C SER A 370 -26.01 -18.09 -3.74
N GLU A 371 -25.79 -19.18 -4.47
CA GLU A 371 -26.84 -20.14 -4.83
C GLU A 371 -27.55 -20.61 -3.56
N ARG A 372 -28.78 -20.12 -3.34
CA ARG A 372 -29.79 -20.83 -2.55
C ARG A 372 -30.80 -21.40 -3.53
N THR A 373 -31.04 -22.69 -3.38
CA THR A 373 -32.06 -23.47 -4.08
C THR A 373 -33.42 -22.76 -4.10
N PRO A 374 -34.17 -22.82 -5.22
CA PRO A 374 -35.43 -22.10 -5.35
C PRO A 374 -36.57 -22.90 -4.69
N THR A 375 -37.24 -22.27 -3.73
CA THR A 375 -38.67 -22.52 -3.49
C THR A 375 -39.44 -21.31 -3.97
N THR A 376 -40.29 -21.56 -4.96
CA THR A 376 -41.33 -20.68 -5.51
C THR A 376 -42.20 -20.10 -4.42
N GLU A 377 -42.34 -18.77 -4.37
CA GLU A 377 -43.67 -18.14 -4.41
C GLU A 377 -43.61 -16.64 -4.74
N SER A 378 -44.74 -16.20 -5.29
CA SER A 378 -44.98 -15.02 -6.11
C SER A 378 -45.22 -13.73 -5.31
N THR A 379 -45.05 -12.62 -6.03
CA THR A 379 -45.67 -11.28 -5.88
C THR A 379 -45.01 -10.17 -5.03
N ASN A 380 -45.01 -9.00 -5.68
CA ASN A 380 -44.89 -7.62 -5.18
C ASN A 380 -43.49 -7.06 -4.90
N LYS A 381 -42.91 -6.46 -5.96
CA LYS A 381 -41.80 -5.51 -5.90
C LYS A 381 -42.22 -4.22 -5.18
N VAL A 382 -42.22 -4.26 -3.85
CA VAL A 382 -41.97 -3.05 -3.06
C VAL A 382 -40.48 -2.75 -3.17
N LYS A 383 -40.13 -1.54 -3.63
CA LYS A 383 -38.75 -1.02 -3.57
C LYS A 383 -38.28 -1.08 -2.11
N ARG A 384 -37.55 -2.13 -1.72
CA ARG A 384 -36.87 -2.20 -0.43
C ARG A 384 -35.73 -1.19 -0.47
N LYS A 385 -35.97 -0.03 0.14
CA LYS A 385 -34.95 0.93 0.56
C LYS A 385 -33.91 0.13 1.35
N ARG A 386 -32.69 -0.04 0.81
CA ARG A 386 -31.60 -0.69 1.57
C ARG A 386 -31.45 0.06 2.90
N PRO A 387 -31.45 -0.61 4.07
CA PRO A 387 -31.14 0.06 5.31
C PRO A 387 -29.69 0.57 5.20
N ALA A 388 -29.53 1.89 5.20
CA ALA A 388 -28.32 2.59 4.75
C ALA A 388 -27.11 2.50 5.70
N LYS A 389 -27.02 1.49 6.57
CA LYS A 389 -26.18 1.55 7.77
C LYS A 389 -25.72 0.15 8.20
N SER A 390 -24.89 -0.53 7.41
CA SER A 390 -24.27 -1.81 7.76
C SER A 390 -22.78 -1.79 7.44
N ILE A 391 -21.95 -2.43 8.27
CA ILE A 391 -20.53 -2.64 7.97
C ILE A 391 -20.29 -4.01 7.30
N GLN A 392 -19.31 -4.07 6.40
CA GLN A 392 -18.95 -5.30 5.68
C GLN A 392 -17.66 -5.92 6.23
N PHE A 393 -17.76 -7.16 6.71
CA PHE A 393 -16.61 -7.99 7.09
C PHE A 393 -16.05 -8.74 5.88
N ILE A 394 -14.76 -9.07 5.91
CA ILE A 394 -14.10 -9.84 4.85
C ILE A 394 -14.72 -11.23 4.62
N ASP A 395 -15.20 -11.86 5.70
CA ASP A 395 -15.90 -13.15 5.67
C ASP A 395 -16.80 -13.32 6.91
N SER A 396 -17.60 -14.40 6.90
CA SER A 396 -18.48 -14.74 8.02
C SER A 396 -17.74 -15.20 9.27
N GLU A 397 -16.54 -15.77 9.12
CA GLU A 397 -15.75 -16.27 10.25
C GLU A 397 -15.23 -15.12 11.11
N THR A 398 -14.72 -14.07 10.47
CA THR A 398 -14.29 -12.82 11.09
C THR A 398 -15.43 -12.20 11.88
N ARG A 399 -16.62 -12.09 11.29
CA ARG A 399 -17.82 -11.59 11.98
C ARG A 399 -18.14 -12.41 13.22
N GLU A 400 -18.10 -13.74 13.11
CA GLU A 400 -18.35 -14.64 14.24
C GLU A 400 -17.32 -14.45 15.36
N ARG A 401 -16.03 -14.36 15.03
CA ARG A 401 -14.96 -14.09 16.01
C ARG A 401 -15.17 -12.74 16.73
N VAL A 402 -15.62 -11.71 16.00
CA VAL A 402 -15.97 -10.40 16.58
C VAL A 402 -17.15 -10.52 17.53
N TYR A 403 -18.21 -11.25 17.13
CA TYR A 403 -19.35 -11.53 17.99
C TYR A 403 -18.92 -12.26 19.27
N GLN A 404 -18.15 -13.35 19.16
CA GLN A 404 -17.64 -14.10 20.31
C GLN A 404 -16.80 -13.22 21.23
N GLY A 405 -16.01 -12.30 20.66
CA GLY A 405 -15.20 -11.36 21.43
C GLY A 405 -16.02 -10.31 22.18
N LEU A 406 -17.15 -9.88 21.61
CA LEU A 406 -17.96 -8.79 22.15
C LEU A 406 -19.17 -9.23 22.98
N LYS A 407 -19.70 -10.45 22.78
CA LYS A 407 -20.98 -10.89 23.39
C LYS A 407 -21.02 -10.74 24.92
N GLY A 408 -19.90 -10.97 25.62
CA GLY A 408 -19.82 -10.82 27.07
C GLY A 408 -19.97 -9.39 27.58
N PHE A 409 -19.90 -8.38 26.70
CA PHE A 409 -20.16 -6.98 27.03
C PHE A 409 -21.64 -6.59 26.81
N PHE A 410 -22.45 -7.46 26.23
CA PHE A 410 -23.85 -7.17 25.86
C PHE A 410 -24.78 -8.27 26.42
N GLU A 411 -24.61 -8.62 27.69
CA GLU A 411 -25.38 -9.66 28.38
C GLU A 411 -26.89 -9.37 28.29
N GLY A 412 -27.65 -10.34 27.77
CA GLY A 412 -29.09 -10.22 27.52
C GLY A 412 -29.48 -9.56 26.19
N SER A 413 -28.51 -9.12 25.39
CA SER A 413 -28.70 -8.51 24.07
C SER A 413 -27.80 -9.15 23.00
N GLU A 414 -27.38 -10.40 23.20
CA GLU A 414 -26.44 -11.09 22.32
C GLU A 414 -27.01 -11.31 20.92
N ASP A 415 -28.28 -11.69 20.80
CA ASP A 415 -28.94 -11.87 19.50
C ASP A 415 -29.02 -10.54 18.73
N ILE A 416 -29.33 -9.45 19.43
CA ILE A 416 -29.38 -8.10 18.86
C ILE A 416 -27.99 -7.65 18.38
N LEU A 417 -26.94 -8.00 19.11
CA LEU A 417 -25.55 -7.75 18.67
C LEU A 417 -25.23 -8.50 17.38
N MET A 418 -25.61 -9.77 17.28
CA MET A 418 -25.41 -10.56 16.07
C MET A 418 -26.18 -9.97 14.88
N ASP A 419 -27.42 -9.55 15.09
CA ASP A 419 -28.25 -8.90 14.07
C ASP A 419 -27.60 -7.60 13.57
N ALA A 420 -27.12 -6.75 14.48
CA ALA A 420 -26.38 -5.53 14.13
C ALA A 420 -25.12 -5.84 13.29
N LEU A 421 -24.37 -6.90 13.64
CA LEU A 421 -23.17 -7.34 12.92
C LEU A 421 -23.47 -7.97 11.55
N LYS A 422 -24.66 -8.53 11.36
CA LYS A 422 -25.17 -9.00 10.05
C LYS A 422 -25.66 -7.85 9.17
N GLY A 423 -25.76 -6.64 9.71
CA GLY A 423 -26.29 -5.47 9.03
C GLY A 423 -27.82 -5.37 9.08
N GLU A 424 -28.46 -6.10 9.99
CA GLU A 424 -29.90 -6.00 10.24
C GLU A 424 -30.20 -4.73 11.06
N ALA A 425 -31.38 -4.15 10.83
CA ALA A 425 -31.79 -2.95 11.54
C ALA A 425 -32.26 -3.31 12.96
N ILE A 426 -31.59 -2.75 13.98
CA ILE A 426 -31.99 -2.93 15.38
C ILE A 426 -32.92 -1.80 15.83
N LYS A 427 -33.88 -2.11 16.71
CA LYS A 427 -34.87 -1.14 17.21
C LYS A 427 -34.28 -0.17 18.23
N GLU A 428 -33.36 -0.65 19.05
CA GLU A 428 -32.75 0.08 20.15
C GLU A 428 -31.24 -0.03 20.08
N ARG A 429 -30.54 0.99 20.56
CA ARG A 429 -29.08 0.99 20.61
C ARG A 429 -28.58 -0.01 21.65
N LEU A 430 -27.59 -0.80 21.27
CA LEU A 430 -26.88 -1.71 22.16
C LEU A 430 -26.09 -0.93 23.21
N TYR A 431 -26.31 -1.24 24.48
CA TYR A 431 -25.60 -0.61 25.58
C TYR A 431 -24.27 -1.28 25.85
N PHE A 432 -23.17 -0.54 25.66
CA PHE A 432 -21.83 -0.99 26.00
C PHE A 432 -21.46 -0.52 27.42
N PRO A 433 -21.21 -1.43 28.38
CA PRO A 433 -21.06 -1.10 29.81
C PRO A 433 -19.73 -0.42 30.16
N SER A 434 -18.90 -0.10 29.17
CA SER A 434 -17.57 0.49 29.34
C SER A 434 -17.39 1.77 28.52
N LYS A 435 -16.13 2.25 28.39
CA LYS A 435 -15.84 3.52 27.70
C LYS A 435 -15.94 3.37 26.18
N GLN A 436 -16.53 4.36 25.50
CA GLN A 436 -16.64 4.40 24.03
C GLN A 436 -15.32 4.06 23.33
N ASN A 437 -14.20 4.58 23.83
CA ASN A 437 -12.91 4.40 23.16
C ASN A 437 -12.42 2.94 23.13
N GLN A 438 -12.87 2.09 24.04
CA GLN A 438 -12.55 0.66 24.02
C GLN A 438 -13.30 -0.07 22.91
N LEU A 439 -14.58 0.26 22.69
CA LEU A 439 -15.37 -0.32 21.60
C LEU A 439 -14.84 0.13 20.24
N VAL A 440 -14.61 1.43 20.06
CA VAL A 440 -14.12 1.99 18.79
C VAL A 440 -12.75 1.42 18.41
N GLU A 441 -11.88 1.19 19.39
CA GLU A 441 -10.54 0.64 19.15
C GLU A 441 -10.57 -0.80 18.61
N VAL A 442 -11.58 -1.62 18.95
CA VAL A 442 -11.75 -2.96 18.35
C VAL A 442 -12.02 -2.84 16.85
N PHE A 443 -12.95 -1.97 16.45
CA PHE A 443 -13.27 -1.75 15.03
C PHE A 443 -12.13 -1.07 14.27
N LYS A 444 -11.35 -0.24 14.95
CA LYS A 444 -10.09 0.28 14.42
C LYS A 444 -9.11 -0.85 14.10
N ARG A 445 -8.84 -1.74 15.05
CA ARG A 445 -7.95 -2.91 14.82
C ARG A 445 -8.48 -3.80 13.71
N LEU A 446 -9.78 -4.05 13.65
CA LEU A 446 -10.38 -4.85 12.58
C LEU A 446 -10.15 -4.20 11.21
N LYS A 447 -10.39 -2.89 11.08
CA LYS A 447 -10.12 -2.15 9.85
C LYS A 447 -8.64 -2.20 9.47
N TYR A 448 -7.75 -2.00 10.44
CA TYR A 448 -6.30 -1.98 10.21
C TYR A 448 -5.71 -3.34 9.85
N ASN A 449 -6.34 -4.42 10.28
CA ASN A 449 -5.96 -5.77 9.88
C ASN A 449 -6.70 -6.26 8.62
N GLY A 450 -7.37 -5.37 7.87
CA GLY A 450 -8.07 -5.73 6.62
C GLY A 450 -9.31 -6.60 6.81
N MET A 451 -9.81 -6.71 8.04
CA MET A 451 -10.93 -7.59 8.40
C MET A 451 -12.31 -6.95 8.15
N ILE A 452 -12.34 -5.64 7.95
CA ILE A 452 -13.53 -4.86 7.59
C ILE A 452 -13.27 -4.10 6.28
N LEU A 453 -14.14 -4.32 5.31
CA LEU A 453 -14.07 -3.69 3.98
C LEU A 453 -14.64 -2.27 4.01
N SER A 454 -15.62 -2.00 4.89
CA SER A 454 -16.26 -0.69 5.03
C SER A 454 -15.29 0.46 5.31
N THR A 455 -15.63 1.66 4.83
CA THR A 455 -14.83 2.87 5.03
C THR A 455 -14.86 3.32 6.49
N SER A 456 -13.89 4.15 6.89
CA SER A 456 -13.86 4.73 8.24
C SER A 456 -15.15 5.50 8.56
N ARG A 457 -15.73 6.17 7.54
CA ARG A 457 -17.00 6.89 7.65
C ARG A 457 -18.18 5.95 7.90
N GLU A 458 -18.27 4.87 7.13
CA GLU A 458 -19.33 3.86 7.29
C GLU A 458 -19.26 3.19 8.66
N ILE A 459 -18.05 2.84 9.13
CA ILE A 459 -17.83 2.26 10.46
C ILE A 459 -18.27 3.25 11.55
N ARG A 460 -17.89 4.53 11.42
CA ARG A 460 -18.29 5.57 12.36
C ARG A 460 -19.80 5.72 12.44
N ASP A 461 -20.46 5.86 11.30
CA ASP A 461 -21.90 6.10 11.23
C ASP A 461 -22.65 4.89 11.81
N TRP A 462 -22.25 3.67 11.42
CA TRP A 462 -22.79 2.44 11.99
C TRP A 462 -22.60 2.35 13.51
N LEU A 463 -21.42 2.68 14.04
CA LEU A 463 -21.16 2.69 15.49
C LEU A 463 -22.05 3.69 16.23
N CYS A 464 -22.22 4.90 15.69
CA CYS A 464 -23.03 5.95 16.31
C CYS A 464 -24.53 5.65 16.27
N ASP A 465 -24.96 4.92 15.24
CA ASP A 465 -26.36 4.53 15.08
C ASP A 465 -26.75 3.35 15.97
N ASN A 466 -25.86 2.36 16.13
CA ASN A 466 -26.21 1.10 16.77
C ASN A 466 -25.80 1.00 18.25
N PHE A 467 -24.89 1.84 18.75
CA PHE A 467 -24.34 1.68 20.10
C PHE A 467 -24.53 2.91 20.98
N SER A 468 -24.62 2.65 22.28
CA SER A 468 -24.50 3.62 23.36
C SER A 468 -23.45 3.13 24.35
N TYR A 469 -22.93 4.01 25.20
CA TYR A 469 -21.88 3.64 26.15
C TYR A 469 -22.07 4.30 27.51
N LYS A 470 -21.38 3.75 28.52
CA LYS A 470 -21.31 4.32 29.87
C LYS A 470 -20.37 5.52 29.90
N HIS A 471 -20.94 6.72 29.98
CA HIS A 471 -20.17 7.93 30.25
C HIS A 471 -20.00 8.09 31.77
N THR A 472 -18.78 8.37 32.22
CA THR A 472 -18.48 8.64 33.63
C THR A 472 -17.63 9.90 33.72
N HIS A 473 -18.17 10.92 34.38
CA HIS A 473 -17.48 12.17 34.64
C HIS A 473 -17.68 12.57 36.11
N GLY A 474 -16.61 12.45 36.90
CA GLY A 474 -16.70 12.57 38.36
C GLY A 474 -17.65 11.53 38.95
N ALA A 475 -18.64 11.99 39.72
CA ALA A 475 -19.67 11.14 40.33
C ALA A 475 -20.83 10.79 39.37
N VAL A 476 -20.94 11.46 38.22
CA VAL A 476 -22.06 11.26 37.29
C VAL A 476 -21.79 10.05 36.41
N LYS A 477 -22.74 9.10 36.40
CA LYS A 477 -22.78 7.94 35.51
C LYS A 477 -24.06 8.04 34.68
N GLU A 478 -23.92 8.09 33.37
CA GLU A 478 -25.04 8.22 32.44
C GLU A 478 -24.78 7.40 31.17
N VAL A 479 -25.84 7.07 30.43
CA VAL A 479 -25.75 6.39 29.14
C VAL A 479 -25.82 7.44 28.04
N ARG A 480 -24.83 7.45 27.14
CA ARG A 480 -24.78 8.39 26.01
C ARG A 480 -24.65 7.64 24.69
N PRO A 481 -25.21 8.19 23.59
CA PRO A 481 -24.86 7.70 22.26
C PRO A 481 -23.37 7.96 21.98
N LEU A 482 -22.79 7.18 21.08
CA LEU A 482 -21.41 7.42 20.64
C LEU A 482 -21.32 8.78 19.93
N ASN A 483 -20.27 9.54 20.25
CA ASN A 483 -20.02 10.83 19.62
C ASN A 483 -19.16 10.67 18.35
N ALA A 484 -19.68 11.07 17.19
CA ALA A 484 -19.04 10.91 15.89
C ALA A 484 -17.62 11.49 15.83
N GLY A 485 -17.41 12.71 16.33
CA GLY A 485 -16.09 13.35 16.34
C GLY A 485 -15.07 12.60 17.22
N SER A 486 -15.53 12.01 18.33
CA SER A 486 -14.70 11.16 19.19
C SER A 486 -14.40 9.81 18.55
N VAL A 487 -15.35 9.23 17.81
CA VAL A 487 -15.13 8.01 17.03
C VAL A 487 -14.07 8.26 15.95
N ASP A 488 -14.19 9.34 15.17
CA ASP A 488 -13.21 9.72 14.14
C ASP A 488 -11.81 9.96 14.71
N ALA A 489 -11.73 10.63 15.87
CA ALA A 489 -10.45 10.88 16.54
C ALA A 489 -9.70 9.58 16.88
N ILE A 490 -10.41 8.52 17.23
CA ILE A 490 -9.80 7.21 17.55
C ILE A 490 -9.55 6.44 16.27
N LEU A 491 -10.58 6.26 15.44
CA LEU A 491 -10.58 5.42 14.25
C LEU A 491 -9.56 5.91 13.21
N ILE A 492 -9.49 7.22 12.98
CA ILE A 492 -8.64 7.84 11.95
C ILE A 492 -7.37 8.42 12.58
N LYS A 493 -7.49 9.22 13.65
CA LYS A 493 -6.36 10.03 14.17
C LYS A 493 -5.53 9.34 15.26
N GLY A 494 -5.94 8.17 15.75
CA GLY A 494 -5.28 7.48 16.87
C GLY A 494 -5.23 8.24 18.20
N ARG A 495 -6.07 9.28 18.34
CA ARG A 495 -6.18 10.05 19.58
C ARG A 495 -7.10 9.31 20.56
N ASN A 496 -6.83 9.44 21.85
CA ASN A 496 -7.65 8.89 22.93
C ASN A 496 -7.81 7.36 22.90
N GLU A 497 -6.83 6.63 22.33
CA GLU A 497 -6.83 5.18 22.40
C GLU A 497 -6.73 4.68 23.85
N PRO A 498 -7.41 3.56 24.19
CA PRO A 498 -7.15 2.88 25.45
C PRO A 498 -5.69 2.41 25.52
N SER A 499 -5.09 2.56 26.70
CA SER A 499 -3.78 1.95 27.01
C SER A 499 -3.82 0.44 26.79
N LYS A 500 -2.67 -0.20 26.52
CA LYS A 500 -2.58 -1.65 26.24
C LYS A 500 -3.34 -2.50 27.27
N SER A 501 -3.23 -2.17 28.56
CA SER A 501 -3.92 -2.84 29.67
C SER A 501 -5.44 -2.62 29.75
N LYS A 502 -5.96 -1.63 29.03
CA LYS A 502 -7.39 -1.28 29.00
C LYS A 502 -8.05 -1.67 27.67
N ARG A 503 -7.32 -2.26 26.74
CA ARG A 503 -7.91 -2.78 25.49
C ARG A 503 -8.77 -4.00 25.83
N ILE A 504 -9.86 -4.14 25.09
CA ILE A 504 -10.73 -5.31 25.16
C ILE A 504 -10.47 -6.20 23.93
N CYS A 505 -10.97 -7.43 23.90
CA CYS A 505 -10.79 -8.32 22.76
C CYS A 505 -9.31 -8.44 22.33
N SER A 506 -8.41 -8.58 23.29
CA SER A 506 -6.98 -8.79 23.05
C SER A 506 -6.73 -10.27 22.77
N TYR A 507 -6.93 -10.65 21.51
CA TYR A 507 -6.71 -12.01 21.01
C TYR A 507 -5.56 -12.03 20.01
N ASP A 508 -4.89 -13.17 19.86
CA ASP A 508 -3.78 -13.35 18.92
C ASP A 508 -4.19 -13.08 17.47
N TRP A 509 -5.44 -13.36 17.12
CA TRP A 509 -6.00 -13.11 15.78
C TRP A 509 -6.35 -11.64 15.52
N LEU A 510 -6.40 -10.78 16.54
CA LEU A 510 -6.67 -9.35 16.41
C LEU A 510 -5.53 -8.53 17.04
N PRO A 511 -4.31 -8.63 16.47
CA PRO A 511 -3.15 -7.95 17.01
C PRO A 511 -3.31 -6.44 16.88
N TRP A 512 -2.71 -5.73 17.83
CA TRP A 512 -2.53 -4.29 17.69
C TRP A 512 -1.31 -4.03 16.83
N LYS A 513 -1.49 -3.26 15.75
CA LYS A 513 -0.41 -2.74 14.91
C LYS A 513 -0.18 -1.28 15.27
N SER A 514 1.05 -0.91 15.61
CA SER A 514 1.43 0.50 15.70
C SER A 514 1.48 1.12 14.30
N SER A 515 1.39 2.44 14.21
CA SER A 515 1.65 3.15 12.94
C SER A 515 3.04 2.83 12.37
N SER A 516 4.00 2.45 13.21
CA SER A 516 5.36 2.05 12.84
C SER A 516 5.49 0.58 12.38
N ASP A 517 4.56 -0.31 12.77
CA ASP A 517 4.56 -1.72 12.30
C ASP A 517 4.03 -1.85 10.85
N ARG A 518 3.62 -0.74 10.23
CA ARG A 518 3.12 -0.67 8.85
C ARG A 518 4.17 -0.92 7.78
N ASN A 519 5.45 -0.66 8.06
CA ASN A 519 6.48 -0.66 7.01
C ASN A 519 7.09 -2.04 6.74
N ASN A 520 6.60 -3.10 7.41
CA ASN A 520 7.24 -4.43 7.43
C ASN A 520 6.30 -5.60 7.08
N SER A 521 5.17 -5.38 6.42
CA SER A 521 4.25 -6.47 6.05
C SER A 521 3.71 -6.36 4.64
#